data_AF-A0A6B3IDT4-F1
#
_entry.id   AF-A0A6B3IDT4-F1
#
_cell.length_a   1.000
_cell.length_b   1.000
_cell.length_c   1.000
_cell.angle_alpha   90.00
_cell.angle_beta   90.00
_cell.angle_gamma   90.00
#
_symmetry.space_group_name_H-M   'P 1'
#
loop_
_entity.id
_entity.type
_entity.pdbx_description
1 polymer ?
#
loop_
_entity_poly.entity_id
_entity_poly.type
_entity_poly.pdbx_seq_one_letter_code
_entity_poly.pdbx_strand_id
1 'polypeptide(L)'
;YTEAVVCGFLWAAEHGVDVTNNSYYTDPWLFACKNDPDQGALVESLTRAIKYAERKGTVHVAAAGNARHDLSVDAIEDRTSPNDTEPVTRTIDPSVCPDIPTMLPGVVTVSATGA
;
A
#
# COMPACT_ATOMS: atom_id res chain seq x y z
N TYR A 1 -7.72 3.71 6.21
CA TYR A 1 -7.32 2.79 7.29
C TYR A 1 -7.11 1.36 6.80
N THR A 2 -6.11 0.67 7.36
CA THR A 2 -5.67 -0.69 6.99
C THR A 2 -6.77 -1.76 7.05
N GLU A 3 -7.57 -1.78 8.12
CA GLU A 3 -8.61 -2.83 8.30
C GLU A 3 -9.67 -2.79 7.18
N ALA A 4 -10.14 -1.61 6.80
CA ALA A 4 -11.07 -1.45 5.68
C ALA A 4 -10.49 -1.96 4.34
N VAL A 5 -9.20 -1.74 4.11
CA VAL A 5 -8.50 -2.21 2.89
C VAL A 5 -8.39 -3.74 2.88
N VAL A 6 -8.02 -4.33 4.02
CA VAL A 6 -8.01 -5.80 4.20
C VAL A 6 -9.40 -6.39 3.91
N CYS A 7 -10.44 -5.82 4.51
CA CYS A 7 -11.82 -6.25 4.30
C CYS A 7 -12.25 -6.11 2.83
N GLY A 8 -11.82 -5.05 2.13
CA GLY A 8 -12.07 -4.86 0.71
C GLY A 8 -11.50 -5.99 -0.17
N PHE A 9 -10.24 -6.36 0.04
CA PHE A 9 -9.61 -7.48 -0.69
C PHE A 9 -10.28 -8.82 -0.38
N LEU A 10 -10.59 -9.09 0.89
CA LEU A 10 -11.29 -10.32 1.28
C LEU A 10 -12.69 -10.37 0.67
N TRP A 11 -13.43 -9.26 0.69
CA TRP A 11 -14.75 -9.19 0.08
C TRP A 11 -14.68 -9.46 -1.42
N ALA A 12 -13.75 -8.80 -2.13
CA ALA A 12 -13.55 -9.01 -3.56
C ALA A 12 -13.29 -10.49 -3.90
N ALA A 13 -12.42 -11.14 -3.13
CA ALA A 13 -12.10 -12.56 -3.28
C ALA A 13 -13.32 -13.48 -3.07
N GLU A 14 -14.12 -13.21 -2.03
CA GLU A 14 -15.29 -14.03 -1.71
C GLU A 14 -16.47 -13.80 -2.66
N HIS A 15 -16.48 -12.68 -3.40
CA HIS A 15 -17.55 -12.34 -4.34
C HIS A 15 -17.15 -12.54 -5.81
N GLY A 16 -16.03 -13.22 -6.06
CA GLY A 16 -15.59 -13.55 -7.42
C GLY A 16 -15.27 -12.32 -8.26
N VAL A 17 -14.75 -11.26 -7.65
CA VAL A 17 -14.30 -10.07 -8.37
C VAL A 17 -12.99 -10.40 -9.10
N ASP A 18 -12.98 -10.22 -10.42
CA ASP A 18 -11.81 -10.51 -11.25
C ASP A 18 -10.71 -9.44 -11.11
N VAL A 19 -11.09 -8.16 -10.92
CA VAL A 19 -10.14 -7.04 -10.87
C VAL A 19 -10.52 -6.03 -9.79
N THR A 20 -9.56 -5.62 -8.97
CA THR A 20 -9.71 -4.48 -8.05
C THR A 20 -8.87 -3.30 -8.50
N ASN A 21 -9.47 -2.11 -8.53
CA ASN A 21 -8.75 -0.84 -8.70
C ASN A 21 -8.57 -0.14 -7.34
N ASN A 22 -7.33 0.13 -6.95
CA ASN A 22 -6.96 0.71 -5.67
C ASN A 22 -6.25 2.06 -5.88
N SER A 23 -7.02 3.14 -5.95
CA SER A 23 -6.51 4.51 -6.19
C SER A 23 -6.32 5.28 -4.88
N TYR A 24 -5.59 4.70 -3.94
CA TYR A 24 -5.31 5.22 -2.61
C TYR A 24 -3.98 4.66 -2.08
N TYR A 25 -3.39 5.31 -1.07
CA TYR A 25 -2.45 4.67 -0.14
C TYR A 25 -3.20 4.31 1.15
N THR A 26 -2.60 3.48 2.00
CA THR A 26 -3.28 2.97 3.20
C THR A 26 -2.87 3.73 4.45
N ASP A 27 -3.83 4.41 5.07
CA ASP A 27 -3.61 5.13 6.32
C ASP A 27 -3.10 4.23 7.47
N PRO A 28 -2.33 4.80 8.42
CA PRO A 28 -2.02 6.25 8.51
C PRO A 28 -0.68 6.66 7.90
N TRP A 29 0.03 5.74 7.25
CA TRP A 29 1.38 5.95 6.75
C TRP A 29 1.41 6.02 5.23
N LEU A 30 1.98 7.08 4.67
CA LEU A 30 2.30 7.13 3.24
C LEU A 30 3.23 5.98 2.83
N PHE A 31 4.19 5.66 3.70
CA PHE A 31 5.11 4.51 3.58
C PHE A 31 5.13 3.72 4.90
N ALA A 32 4.65 2.48 4.91
CA ALA A 32 4.54 1.69 6.13
C ALA A 32 5.80 0.83 6.35
N CYS A 33 6.55 1.09 7.42
CA CYS A 33 7.84 0.50 7.71
C CYS A 33 7.76 -0.92 8.31
N LYS A 34 8.34 -1.92 7.63
CA LYS A 34 8.33 -3.32 8.10
C LYS A 34 9.14 -3.55 9.40
N ASN A 35 10.09 -2.67 9.69
CA ASN A 35 10.97 -2.75 10.86
C ASN A 35 10.37 -2.08 12.11
N ASP A 36 9.22 -1.43 11.98
CA ASP A 36 8.40 -0.98 13.10
C ASP A 36 7.31 -2.02 13.37
N PRO A 37 7.15 -2.54 14.60
CA PRO A 37 6.20 -3.62 14.89
C PRO A 37 4.74 -3.30 14.54
N ASP A 38 4.31 -2.06 14.73
CA ASP A 38 2.93 -1.65 14.50
C ASP A 38 2.68 -1.48 13.00
N GLN A 39 3.58 -0.80 12.30
CA GLN A 39 3.50 -0.64 10.84
C GLN A 39 3.68 -1.97 10.10
N GLY A 40 4.59 -2.82 10.57
CA GLY A 40 4.83 -4.15 10.03
C GLY A 40 3.59 -5.04 10.10
N ALA A 41 2.77 -4.92 11.14
CA ALA A 41 1.50 -5.62 11.22
C ALA A 41 0.52 -5.18 10.12
N LEU A 42 0.49 -3.88 9.79
CA LEU A 42 -0.32 -3.34 8.69
C LEU A 42 0.13 -3.93 7.35
N VAL A 43 1.44 -3.89 7.07
CA VAL A 43 2.04 -4.44 5.84
C VAL A 43 1.73 -5.92 5.68
N GLU A 44 1.92 -6.71 6.75
CA GLU A 44 1.70 -8.15 6.73
C GLU A 44 0.21 -8.49 6.53
N SER A 45 -0.70 -7.79 7.21
CA SER A 45 -2.13 -8.03 7.09
C SER A 45 -2.65 -7.75 5.67
N LEU A 46 -2.27 -6.63 5.05
CA LEU A 46 -2.60 -6.33 3.65
C LEU A 46 -1.97 -7.35 2.71
N THR A 47 -0.70 -7.70 2.91
CA THR A 47 -0.02 -8.70 2.08
C THR A 47 -0.75 -10.03 2.09
N ARG A 48 -1.25 -10.48 3.24
CA ARG A 48 -2.04 -11.72 3.34
C ARG A 48 -3.39 -11.62 2.62
N ALA A 49 -4.07 -10.49 2.73
CA ALA A 49 -5.35 -10.26 2.08
C ALA A 49 -5.22 -10.24 0.55
N ILE A 50 -4.21 -9.52 0.03
CA ILE A 50 -3.87 -9.47 -1.40
C ILE A 50 -3.55 -10.88 -1.91
N LYS A 51 -2.63 -11.61 -1.25
CA LYS A 51 -2.29 -12.98 -1.66
C LYS A 51 -3.48 -13.93 -1.58
N TYR A 52 -4.42 -13.71 -0.67
CA TYR A 52 -5.64 -14.51 -0.58
C TYR A 52 -6.53 -14.28 -1.81
N ALA A 53 -6.80 -13.02 -2.14
CA ALA A 53 -7.59 -12.65 -3.31
C ALA A 53 -6.92 -13.05 -4.63
N GLU A 54 -5.60 -12.89 -4.74
CA GLU A 54 -4.80 -13.38 -5.87
C GLU A 54 -4.96 -14.89 -6.08
N ARG A 55 -4.86 -15.70 -5.01
CA ARG A 55 -5.09 -17.15 -5.10
C ARG A 55 -6.53 -17.54 -5.49
N LYS A 56 -7.49 -16.62 -5.33
CA LYS A 56 -8.88 -16.79 -5.76
C LYS A 56 -9.10 -16.31 -7.20
N GLY A 57 -8.08 -15.78 -7.86
CA GLY A 57 -8.11 -15.36 -9.27
C GLY A 57 -8.22 -13.85 -9.48
N THR A 58 -8.24 -13.03 -8.43
CA THR A 58 -8.35 -11.58 -8.56
C THR A 58 -7.01 -10.95 -8.94
N VAL A 59 -7.02 -10.01 -9.90
CA VAL A 59 -5.89 -9.13 -10.23
C VAL A 59 -6.04 -7.79 -9.51
N HIS A 60 -4.98 -7.33 -8.87
CA HIS A 60 -4.98 -6.07 -8.13
C HIS A 60 -4.20 -5.00 -8.88
N VAL A 61 -4.84 -3.87 -9.16
CA VAL A 61 -4.21 -2.69 -9.77
C VAL A 61 -4.19 -1.57 -8.74
N ALA A 62 -3.05 -0.93 -8.54
CA ALA A 62 -2.89 0.17 -7.60
C ALA A 62 -2.09 1.33 -8.21
N ALA A 63 -2.42 2.55 -7.79
CA ALA A 63 -1.71 3.75 -8.25
C ALA A 63 -0.31 3.84 -7.61
N ALA A 64 0.69 4.31 -8.34
CA ALA A 64 2.04 4.56 -7.84
C ALA A 64 2.17 5.83 -6.97
N GLY A 65 1.06 6.52 -6.71
CA GLY A 65 1.01 7.78 -5.97
C GLY A 65 1.11 9.04 -6.84
N ASN A 66 0.96 10.20 -6.20
CA ASN A 66 0.88 11.53 -6.86
C ASN A 66 1.98 12.50 -6.41
N ALA A 67 2.92 12.04 -5.59
CA ALA A 67 3.93 12.88 -4.95
C ALA A 67 5.27 12.95 -5.73
N ARG A 68 5.32 12.39 -6.95
CA ARG A 68 6.53 12.35 -7.80
C ARG A 68 7.72 11.68 -7.10
N HIS A 69 7.46 10.66 -6.29
CA HIS A 69 8.50 9.86 -5.64
C HIS A 69 9.11 8.85 -6.62
N ASP A 70 10.41 8.63 -6.49
CA ASP A 70 11.07 7.44 -7.01
C ASP A 70 10.90 6.33 -5.96
N LEU A 71 10.09 5.31 -6.26
CA LEU A 71 9.81 4.20 -5.34
C LEU A 71 11.00 3.22 -5.18
N SER A 72 12.10 3.44 -5.90
CA SER A 72 13.33 2.64 -5.84
C SER A 72 14.52 3.38 -5.23
N VAL A 73 14.35 4.64 -4.83
CA VAL A 73 15.40 5.44 -4.19
C VAL A 73 15.70 4.91 -2.78
N ASP A 74 16.93 5.11 -2.29
CA ASP A 74 17.33 4.65 -0.94
C ASP A 74 16.73 5.49 0.20
N ALA A 75 16.26 6.71 -0.07
CA ALA A 75 15.75 7.62 0.94
C ALA A 75 14.70 8.60 0.42
N ILE A 76 13.56 8.66 1.12
CA ILE A 76 12.51 9.67 0.95
C ILE A 76 12.27 10.34 2.30
N GLU A 77 12.14 11.67 2.30
CA GLU A 77 11.69 12.41 3.47
C GLU A 77 10.16 12.47 3.47
N ASP A 78 9.54 11.91 4.50
CA ASP A 78 8.10 11.96 4.73
C ASP A 78 7.82 12.88 5.93
N ARG A 79 6.99 13.90 5.70
CA ARG A 79 6.58 14.92 6.68
C ARG A 79 5.08 14.89 6.96
N THR A 80 4.38 13.92 6.38
CA THR A 80 2.91 13.88 6.30
C THR A 80 2.32 12.73 7.08
N SER A 81 3.15 11.79 7.53
CA SER A 81 2.71 10.63 8.31
C SER A 81 3.10 10.75 9.79
N PRO A 82 2.32 10.14 10.70
CA PRO A 82 1.00 9.57 10.43
C PRO A 82 -0.04 10.66 10.14
N ASN A 83 -1.05 10.36 9.32
CA ASN A 83 -2.07 11.33 8.89
C ASN A 83 -3.34 11.33 9.76
N ASP A 84 -3.40 10.50 10.80
CA ASP A 84 -4.49 10.39 11.77
C ASP A 84 -4.16 11.03 13.14
N THR A 85 -2.95 11.55 13.31
CA THR A 85 -2.48 12.31 14.48
C THR A 85 -1.45 13.37 14.04
N GLU A 86 -0.69 13.94 14.98
CA GLU A 86 0.36 14.91 14.67
C GLU A 86 1.46 14.24 13.80
N PRO A 87 1.67 14.72 12.55
CA PRO A 87 2.70 14.17 11.69
C PRO A 87 4.10 14.40 12.24
N VAL A 88 5.01 13.48 11.92
CA VAL A 88 6.43 13.62 12.24
C VAL A 88 7.25 13.65 10.96
N THR A 89 8.40 14.31 11.00
CA THR A 89 9.38 14.19 9.92
C THR A 89 10.21 12.93 10.13
N ARG A 90 10.23 12.08 9.10
CA ARG A 90 10.99 10.84 9.07
C ARG A 90 11.67 10.66 7.72
N THR A 91 12.79 9.96 7.70
CA THR A 91 13.46 9.53 6.46
C THR A 91 13.25 8.03 6.33
N ILE A 92 12.65 7.60 5.23
CA ILE A 92 12.31 6.20 4.98
C ILE A 92 13.07 5.69 3.76
N ASP A 93 13.40 4.40 3.79
CA ASP A 93 13.85 3.63 2.63
C ASP A 93 12.63 2.86 2.11
N PRO A 94 12.11 3.14 0.90
CA PRO A 94 10.96 2.44 0.30
C PRO A 94 11.10 0.91 0.23
N SER A 95 12.32 0.37 0.19
CA SER A 95 12.56 -1.08 0.22
C SER A 95 12.21 -1.69 1.59
N VAL A 96 12.40 -0.92 2.66
CA VAL A 96 12.04 -1.27 4.05
C VAL A 96 10.62 -0.82 4.39
N CYS A 97 10.20 0.34 3.89
CA CYS A 97 8.93 1.00 4.15
C CYS A 97 8.13 1.16 2.85
N PRO A 98 7.42 0.13 2.38
CA PRO A 98 6.63 0.21 1.14
C PRO A 98 5.46 1.18 1.23
N ASP A 99 5.11 1.81 0.10
CA ASP A 99 3.78 2.37 -0.13
C ASP A 99 2.81 1.19 -0.33
N ILE A 100 1.79 1.08 0.53
CA ILE A 100 0.85 -0.04 0.52
C ILE A 100 -0.55 0.44 0.10
N PRO A 101 -1.24 -0.28 -0.80
CA PRO A 101 -0.89 -1.62 -1.29
C PRO A 101 0.07 -1.65 -2.49
N THR A 102 0.45 -0.49 -3.05
CA THR A 102 1.03 -0.42 -4.41
C THR A 102 2.35 -1.17 -4.61
N MET A 103 3.21 -1.23 -3.59
CA MET A 103 4.50 -1.93 -3.63
C MET A 103 4.44 -3.36 -3.09
N LEU A 104 3.25 -3.89 -2.77
CA LEU A 104 3.11 -5.24 -2.24
C LEU A 104 3.13 -6.30 -3.36
N PRO A 105 3.68 -7.50 -3.10
CA PRO A 105 3.65 -8.60 -4.07
C PRO A 105 2.21 -8.94 -4.48
N GLY A 106 2.00 -9.25 -5.76
CA GLY A 106 0.68 -9.56 -6.32
C GLY A 106 -0.12 -8.34 -6.79
N VAL A 107 0.48 -7.14 -6.75
CA VAL A 107 -0.16 -5.89 -7.20
C VAL A 107 0.54 -5.35 -8.45
N VAL A 108 -0.27 -4.95 -9.44
CA VAL A 108 0.16 -4.21 -10.62
C VAL A 108 0.18 -2.72 -10.29
N THR A 109 1.38 -2.16 -10.15
CA THR A 109 1.61 -0.74 -9.92
C THR A 109 1.45 0.05 -11.22
N VAL A 110 0.64 1.12 -11.20
CA VAL A 110 0.37 1.97 -12.38
C VAL A 110 0.77 3.42 -12.12
N SER A 111 1.62 3.97 -12.99
CA SER A 111 1.99 5.38 -13.03
C SER A 111 1.06 6.20 -13.93
N ALA A 112 1.10 7.52 -13.80
CA ALA A 112 0.36 8.44 -14.67
C ALA A 112 1.25 9.08 -15.75
N THR A 113 0.68 9.30 -16.93
CA THR A 113 1.22 10.18 -17.97
C THR A 113 0.27 11.37 -18.15
N GLY A 114 0.81 12.56 -18.41
CA GLY A 114 0.00 13.73 -18.77
C GLY A 114 -0.57 13.62 -20.19
N ALA A 115 -1.51 14.52 -20.51
CA ALA A 115 -2.03 14.77 -21.85
C ALA A 115 -1.45 16.06 -22.43
#